data_AF-A0A7S2I5K0-F1
#
_entry.id   AF-A0A7S2I5K0-F1
#
_cell.length_a   1.000
_cell.length_b   1.000
_cell.length_c   1.000
_cell.angle_alpha   90.00
_cell.angle_beta   90.00
_cell.angle_gamma   90.00
#
_symmetry.space_group_name_H-M   'P 1'
#
loop_
_entity.id
_entity.type
_entity.pdbx_description
1 polymer ?
#
loop_
_entity_poly.entity_id
_entity_poly.type
_entity_poly.pdbx_seq_one_letter_code
_entity_poly.pdbx_strand_id
1 'polypeptide(L)'
;MLDRAIFAAFLTYGLTQCAVPMLVGILTFGVLYIAYAVWVFKKWEKNFSGHRVTRRNKYCPSNRLLPDNKKLEDNKARILENSKYHEQFDTCELLNDVHNMEVTKKENHVFRERAKRSPSLRPTMVASRGSSQSGRDITGALRGSLNMVDKAEELDMDHIYVSFFDFLWAFTFIGPCSYFLWKKGTIILRLRQVLEKKGIIKPEPCDYEAICATLLLEQTQAIHYYARTSKDSPLGNIACFFFADFPYVDNNCNYQVADLFAVDIDLDTKRFVKAKMDDISLTAKEALILLWFNTIA
;
A
#
# COMPACT_ATOMS: atom_id res chain seq x y z
N MET A 1 44.12 52.68 -35.11
CA MET A 1 44.06 51.38 -35.83
C MET A 1 44.57 50.22 -34.96
N LEU A 2 45.62 50.42 -34.16
CA LEU A 2 46.19 49.41 -33.27
C LEU A 2 45.20 48.87 -32.20
N ASP A 3 44.37 49.73 -31.60
CA ASP A 3 43.41 49.31 -30.56
C ASP A 3 42.29 48.38 -31.08
N ARG A 4 41.89 48.50 -32.34
CA ARG A 4 40.89 47.61 -32.95
C ARG A 4 41.45 46.21 -33.24
N ALA A 5 42.74 46.12 -33.57
CA ALA A 5 43.41 44.85 -33.81
C ALA A 5 43.65 44.08 -32.50
N ILE A 6 44.03 44.78 -31.42
CA ILE A 6 44.21 44.18 -30.09
C ILE A 6 42.86 43.68 -29.55
N PHE A 7 41.79 44.45 -29.70
CA PHE A 7 40.45 44.03 -29.26
C PHE A 7 39.92 42.82 -30.05
N ALA A 8 40.14 42.77 -31.37
CA ALA A 8 39.79 41.62 -32.20
C ALA A 8 40.57 40.36 -31.81
N ALA A 9 41.88 40.49 -31.54
CA ALA A 9 42.73 39.38 -31.11
C ALA A 9 42.27 38.81 -29.75
N PHE A 10 41.93 39.67 -28.78
CA PHE A 10 41.40 39.26 -27.48
C PHE A 10 40.05 38.54 -27.59
N LEU A 11 39.14 39.01 -28.46
CA LEU A 11 37.86 38.34 -28.72
C LEU A 11 38.04 36.96 -29.37
N THR A 12 38.92 36.85 -30.37
CA THR A 12 39.20 35.56 -31.00
C THR A 12 39.90 34.59 -30.06
N TYR A 13 40.83 35.08 -29.23
CA TYR A 13 41.54 34.26 -28.24
C TYR A 13 40.59 33.79 -27.12
N GLY A 14 39.70 34.66 -26.62
CA GLY A 14 38.66 34.27 -25.66
C GLY A 14 37.68 33.24 -26.21
N LEU A 15 37.20 33.41 -27.45
CA LEU A 15 36.27 32.47 -28.09
C LEU A 15 36.91 31.10 -28.37
N THR A 16 38.18 31.08 -28.76
CA THR A 16 38.93 29.83 -29.02
C THR A 16 39.33 29.11 -27.73
N GLN A 17 39.72 29.85 -26.69
CA GLN A 17 40.01 29.31 -25.36
C GLN A 17 38.76 28.80 -24.65
N CYS A 18 37.57 29.33 -24.93
CA CYS A 18 36.31 28.80 -24.39
C CYS A 18 35.81 27.55 -25.14
N ALA A 19 36.10 27.42 -26.44
CA ALA A 19 35.58 26.32 -27.27
C ALA A 19 36.24 24.97 -26.93
N VAL A 20 37.56 24.93 -26.75
CA VAL A 20 38.29 23.68 -26.46
C VAL A 20 37.85 23.02 -25.12
N PRO A 21 37.82 23.71 -23.97
CA PRO A 21 37.37 23.10 -22.71
C PRO A 21 35.88 22.75 -22.74
N MET A 22 35.05 23.50 -23.46
CA MET A 22 33.64 23.16 -23.66
C MET A 22 33.49 21.85 -24.44
N LEU A 23 34.23 21.68 -25.55
CA LEU A 23 34.24 20.44 -26.33
C LEU A 23 34.74 19.26 -25.52
N VAL A 24 35.85 19.42 -24.77
CA VAL A 24 36.36 18.37 -23.87
C VAL A 24 35.32 18.01 -22.81
N GLY A 25 34.62 18.99 -22.24
CA GLY A 25 33.54 18.77 -21.28
C GLY A 25 32.37 17.97 -21.87
N ILE A 26 31.90 18.34 -23.06
CA ILE A 26 30.83 17.64 -23.77
C ILE A 26 31.24 16.19 -24.10
N LEU A 27 32.45 15.99 -24.62
CA LEU A 27 32.96 14.65 -24.94
C LEU A 27 33.08 13.79 -23.68
N THR A 28 33.63 14.34 -22.61
CA THR A 28 33.76 13.63 -21.32
C THR A 28 32.38 13.25 -20.77
N PHE A 29 31.44 14.19 -20.78
CA PHE A 29 30.06 13.92 -20.33
C PHE A 29 29.37 12.86 -21.20
N GLY A 30 29.56 12.93 -22.53
CA GLY A 30 29.03 11.93 -23.47
C GLY A 30 29.55 10.53 -23.20
N VAL A 31 30.87 10.38 -22.99
CA VAL A 31 31.49 9.07 -22.67
C VAL A 31 30.96 8.54 -21.33
N LEU A 32 30.88 9.39 -20.31
CA LEU A 32 30.33 9.01 -19.00
C LEU A 32 28.86 8.61 -19.09
N TYR A 33 28.06 9.33 -19.88
CA TYR A 33 26.65 9.01 -20.08
C TYR A 33 26.46 7.70 -20.85
N ILE A 34 27.30 7.41 -21.86
CA ILE A 34 27.29 6.13 -22.56
C ILE A 34 27.63 4.99 -21.59
N ALA A 35 28.69 5.15 -20.78
CA ALA A 35 29.06 4.15 -19.76
C ALA A 35 27.91 3.92 -18.75
N TYR A 36 27.23 4.98 -18.35
CA TYR A 36 26.03 4.91 -17.50
C TYR A 36 24.88 4.18 -18.20
N ALA A 37 24.57 4.51 -19.45
CA ALA A 37 23.52 3.85 -20.23
C ALA A 37 23.79 2.36 -20.42
N VAL A 38 25.05 1.97 -20.65
CA VAL A 38 25.48 0.55 -20.70
C VAL A 38 25.27 -0.14 -19.36
N TRP A 39 25.57 0.52 -18.25
CA TRP A 39 25.30 -0.01 -16.92
C TRP A 39 23.80 -0.18 -16.65
N VAL A 40 22.97 0.81 -17.02
CA VAL A 40 21.50 0.75 -16.94
C VAL A 40 20.97 -0.36 -17.84
N PHE A 41 21.54 -0.56 -19.03
CA PHE A 41 21.17 -1.64 -19.93
C PHE A 41 21.43 -3.01 -19.29
N LYS A 42 22.60 -3.23 -18.66
CA LYS A 42 22.87 -4.49 -17.94
C LYS A 42 21.88 -4.73 -16.79
N LYS A 43 21.46 -3.68 -16.09
CA LYS A 43 20.41 -3.75 -15.06
C LYS A 43 19.06 -4.10 -15.65
N TRP A 44 18.71 -3.47 -16.77
CA TRP A 44 17.48 -3.76 -17.49
C TRP A 44 17.48 -5.20 -18.01
N GLU A 45 18.57 -5.63 -18.63
CA GLU A 45 18.76 -6.98 -19.14
C GLU A 45 18.60 -8.02 -18.03
N LYS A 46 19.29 -7.84 -16.90
CA LYS A 46 19.22 -8.76 -15.76
C LYS A 46 17.81 -8.88 -15.16
N ASN A 47 17.10 -7.74 -15.01
CA ASN A 47 15.82 -7.70 -14.31
C ASN A 47 14.62 -7.93 -15.24
N PHE A 48 14.77 -7.69 -16.54
CA PHE A 48 13.64 -7.64 -17.47
C PHE A 48 13.84 -8.41 -18.76
N SER A 49 15.07 -8.64 -19.24
CA SER A 49 15.28 -9.50 -20.40
C SER A 49 15.29 -10.96 -19.94
N GLY A 50 14.57 -11.83 -20.63
CA GLY A 50 14.51 -13.28 -20.33
C GLY A 50 13.29 -13.76 -19.55
N HIS A 51 12.56 -12.88 -18.84
CA HIS A 51 11.34 -13.26 -18.09
C HIS A 51 10.04 -12.89 -18.81
N ARG A 52 10.11 -12.36 -20.03
CA ARG A 52 8.96 -11.70 -20.69
C ARG A 52 8.29 -12.57 -21.75
N VAL A 53 7.01 -12.82 -21.53
CA VAL A 53 6.05 -13.27 -22.54
C VAL A 53 5.14 -12.10 -22.89
N THR A 54 4.97 -11.81 -24.19
CA THR A 54 4.09 -10.73 -24.65
C THR A 54 2.67 -10.93 -24.10
N ARG A 55 1.90 -9.86 -23.83
CA ARG A 55 0.47 -10.00 -23.47
C ARG A 55 -0.36 -10.77 -24.50
N ARG A 56 0.11 -10.82 -25.76
CA ARG A 56 -0.50 -11.64 -26.83
C ARG A 56 -0.17 -13.13 -26.71
N ASN A 57 0.82 -13.51 -25.90
CA ASN A 57 1.12 -14.90 -25.61
C ASN A 57 0.02 -15.46 -24.71
N LYS A 58 -0.68 -16.48 -25.20
CA LYS A 58 -1.75 -17.19 -24.48
C LYS A 58 -1.26 -17.81 -23.16
N TYR A 59 0.03 -18.05 -23.02
CA TYR A 59 0.66 -18.62 -21.82
C TYR A 59 1.24 -17.56 -20.87
N CYS A 60 1.03 -16.26 -21.14
CA CYS A 60 1.46 -15.18 -20.25
C CYS A 60 0.78 -15.33 -18.87
N PRO A 61 1.53 -15.37 -17.75
CA PRO A 61 0.95 -15.48 -16.40
C PRO A 61 -0.09 -14.39 -16.11
N SER A 62 0.11 -13.18 -16.64
CA SER A 62 -0.83 -12.05 -16.53
C SER A 62 -2.18 -12.27 -17.21
N ASN A 63 -2.25 -13.19 -18.18
CA ASN A 63 -3.51 -13.58 -18.81
C ASN A 63 -4.22 -14.68 -18.02
N ARG A 64 -3.50 -15.40 -17.14
CA ARG A 64 -4.04 -16.48 -16.31
C ARG A 64 -4.66 -15.97 -15.01
N LEU A 65 -4.14 -14.85 -14.52
CA LEU A 65 -4.58 -14.23 -13.28
C LEU A 65 -4.88 -12.76 -13.58
N LEU A 66 -6.10 -12.52 -14.06
CA LEU A 66 -6.70 -11.22 -13.78
C LEU A 66 -6.64 -11.05 -12.26
N PRO A 67 -6.24 -9.88 -11.72
CA PRO A 67 -6.42 -9.65 -10.29
C PRO A 67 -7.83 -10.08 -9.96
N ASP A 68 -8.00 -10.79 -8.85
CA ASP A 68 -9.31 -11.17 -8.35
C ASP A 68 -10.00 -9.88 -7.92
N ASN A 69 -10.43 -9.13 -8.93
CA ASN A 69 -11.39 -8.06 -8.87
C ASN A 69 -12.71 -8.78 -8.64
N LYS A 70 -12.79 -9.51 -7.52
CA LYS A 70 -14.03 -9.88 -6.87
C LYS A 70 -14.92 -8.68 -7.05
N LYS A 71 -16.08 -8.90 -7.65
CA LYS A 71 -16.97 -7.77 -7.93
C LYS A 71 -17.18 -7.07 -6.60
N LEU A 72 -17.39 -5.75 -6.62
CA LEU A 72 -17.66 -4.99 -5.40
C LEU A 72 -18.67 -5.71 -4.48
N GLU A 73 -19.66 -6.38 -5.10
CA GLU A 73 -20.66 -7.23 -4.45
C GLU A 73 -20.10 -8.47 -3.72
N ASP A 74 -19.06 -9.13 -4.21
CA ASP A 74 -18.46 -10.29 -3.56
C ASP A 74 -17.66 -9.85 -2.31
N ASN A 75 -16.94 -8.72 -2.41
CA ASN A 75 -16.30 -8.10 -1.25
C ASN A 75 -17.33 -7.63 -0.24
N LYS A 76 -18.46 -7.08 -0.72
CA LYS A 76 -19.60 -6.69 0.10
C LYS A 76 -20.17 -7.89 0.86
N ALA A 77 -20.42 -9.00 0.16
CA ALA A 77 -20.92 -10.23 0.76
C ALA A 77 -19.96 -10.76 1.83
N ARG A 78 -18.65 -10.73 1.57
CA ARG A 78 -17.63 -11.16 2.53
C ARG A 78 -17.56 -10.24 3.76
N ILE A 79 -17.58 -8.92 3.59
CA ILE A 79 -17.61 -7.96 4.71
C ILE A 79 -18.88 -8.19 5.55
N LEU A 80 -20.03 -8.35 4.89
CA LEU A 80 -21.29 -8.65 5.56
C LEU A 80 -21.25 -9.97 6.31
N GLU A 81 -20.68 -11.03 5.72
CA GLU A 81 -20.53 -12.33 6.35
C GLU A 81 -19.60 -12.27 7.57
N ASN A 82 -18.41 -11.67 7.42
CA ASN A 82 -17.45 -11.48 8.51
C ASN A 82 -18.05 -10.66 9.66
N SER A 83 -18.82 -9.61 9.35
CA SER A 83 -19.43 -8.77 10.38
C SER A 83 -20.39 -9.51 11.32
N LYS A 84 -20.98 -10.64 10.88
CA LYS A 84 -21.89 -11.45 11.70
C LYS A 84 -21.18 -12.08 12.88
N TYR A 85 -19.88 -12.35 12.76
CA TYR A 85 -19.11 -13.01 13.81
C TYR A 85 -18.72 -12.07 14.95
N HIS A 86 -18.74 -10.75 14.74
CA HIS A 86 -18.20 -9.75 15.67
C HIS A 86 -19.30 -8.85 16.25
N GLU A 87 -19.41 -8.75 17.58
CA GLU A 87 -20.53 -8.06 18.24
C GLU A 87 -20.52 -6.55 18.00
N GLN A 88 -19.33 -5.99 17.83
CA GLN A 88 -19.19 -4.56 17.65
C GLN A 88 -19.82 -4.05 16.36
N PHE A 89 -20.02 -4.91 15.35
CA PHE A 89 -20.59 -4.54 14.06
C PHE A 89 -22.12 -4.63 14.02
N ASP A 90 -22.76 -5.21 15.04
CA ASP A 90 -24.23 -5.25 15.12
C ASP A 90 -24.86 -3.85 15.19
N THR A 91 -24.09 -2.86 15.65
CA THR A 91 -24.50 -1.45 15.75
C THR A 91 -24.21 -0.64 14.49
N CYS A 92 -23.62 -1.24 13.46
CA CYS A 92 -23.29 -0.54 12.23
C CYS A 92 -24.52 -0.48 11.31
N GLU A 93 -25.22 0.66 11.31
CA GLU A 93 -26.35 0.96 10.41
C GLU A 93 -26.01 0.82 8.91
N LEU A 94 -24.73 0.81 8.57
CA LEU A 94 -24.27 0.72 7.18
C LEU A 94 -24.00 -0.70 6.70
N LEU A 95 -23.86 -1.65 7.64
CA LEU A 95 -23.78 -3.07 7.34
C LEU A 95 -25.17 -3.71 7.36
N ASN A 96 -26.08 -3.21 8.19
CA ASN A 96 -27.40 -3.78 8.39
C ASN A 96 -28.48 -2.74 8.08
N ASP A 97 -29.54 -3.15 7.38
CA ASP A 97 -30.70 -2.28 7.17
C ASP A 97 -31.25 -1.81 8.52
N VAL A 98 -31.41 -0.49 8.70
CA VAL A 98 -31.71 0.17 9.99
C VAL A 98 -32.99 -0.41 10.62
N HIS A 99 -33.98 -0.75 9.78
CA HIS A 99 -35.24 -1.34 10.23
C HIS A 99 -35.11 -2.76 10.79
N ASN A 100 -34.01 -3.45 10.50
CA ASN A 100 -33.79 -4.85 10.87
C ASN A 100 -32.68 -5.05 11.90
N MET A 101 -32.07 -4.00 12.44
CA MET A 101 -30.92 -4.13 13.34
C MET A 101 -31.16 -5.05 14.55
N GLU A 102 -32.33 -4.97 15.20
CA GLU A 102 -32.65 -5.86 16.32
C GLU A 102 -32.79 -7.33 15.90
N VAL A 103 -33.35 -7.57 14.71
CA VAL A 103 -33.51 -8.91 14.13
C VAL A 103 -32.14 -9.46 13.76
N THR A 104 -31.33 -8.68 13.04
CA THR A 104 -29.97 -9.05 12.65
C THR A 104 -29.09 -9.31 13.86
N LYS A 105 -29.19 -8.50 14.92
CA LYS A 105 -28.45 -8.72 16.16
C LYS A 105 -28.84 -10.04 16.82
N LYS A 106 -30.13 -10.39 16.85
CA LYS A 106 -30.60 -11.69 17.37
C LYS A 106 -30.10 -12.84 16.52
N GLU A 107 -30.16 -12.73 15.19
CA GLU A 107 -29.67 -13.76 14.27
C GLU A 107 -28.15 -13.96 14.38
N ASN A 108 -27.38 -12.87 14.40
CA ASN A 108 -25.93 -12.90 14.59
C ASN A 108 -25.57 -13.51 15.94
N HIS A 109 -26.28 -13.18 17.02
CA HIS A 109 -26.06 -13.80 18.33
C HIS A 109 -26.29 -15.32 18.29
N VAL A 110 -27.36 -15.78 17.63
CA VAL A 110 -27.60 -17.23 17.43
C VAL A 110 -26.45 -17.87 16.66
N PHE A 111 -25.93 -17.18 15.64
CA PHE A 111 -24.82 -17.65 14.84
C PHE A 111 -23.51 -17.73 15.63
N ARG A 112 -23.19 -16.71 16.44
CA ARG A 112 -22.05 -16.72 17.38
C ARG A 112 -22.17 -17.83 18.40
N GLU A 113 -23.35 -18.03 18.99
CA GLU A 113 -23.59 -19.13 19.92
C GLU A 113 -23.43 -20.50 19.25
N ARG A 114 -23.85 -20.66 18.00
CA ARG A 114 -23.59 -21.88 17.22
C ARG A 114 -22.09 -22.06 16.93
N ALA A 115 -21.38 -20.99 16.59
CA ALA A 115 -19.94 -21.03 16.35
C ALA A 115 -19.16 -21.42 17.61
N LYS A 116 -19.52 -20.86 18.78
CA LYS A 116 -18.97 -21.25 20.10
C LYS A 116 -19.26 -22.71 20.45
N ARG A 117 -20.42 -23.22 20.02
CA ARG A 117 -20.88 -24.59 20.31
C ARG A 117 -20.31 -25.65 19.38
N SER A 118 -19.65 -25.27 18.27
CA SER A 118 -18.84 -26.23 17.53
C SER A 118 -17.68 -26.60 18.46
N PRO A 119 -17.73 -27.78 19.11
CA PRO A 119 -16.70 -28.14 20.05
C PRO A 119 -15.40 -28.13 19.27
N SER A 120 -14.37 -27.51 19.85
CA SER A 120 -13.00 -27.65 19.38
C SER A 120 -12.81 -29.10 18.97
N LEU A 121 -12.69 -29.32 17.66
CA LEU A 121 -12.15 -30.55 17.12
C LEU A 121 -10.77 -30.63 17.73
N ARG A 122 -10.68 -31.33 18.87
CA ARG A 122 -9.41 -31.63 19.52
C ARG A 122 -8.52 -32.19 18.40
N PRO A 123 -7.35 -31.60 18.14
CA PRO A 123 -6.44 -32.08 17.10
C PRO A 123 -6.03 -33.56 17.28
N THR A 124 -6.35 -34.17 18.41
CA THR A 124 -5.98 -35.53 18.80
C THR A 124 -6.79 -36.65 18.16
N MET A 125 -7.90 -36.40 17.44
CA MET A 125 -8.71 -37.49 16.85
C MET A 125 -8.71 -37.58 15.31
N VAL A 126 -7.96 -36.73 14.61
CA VAL A 126 -7.84 -36.81 13.13
C VAL A 126 -6.63 -37.63 12.67
N ALA A 127 -5.83 -38.19 13.60
CA ALA A 127 -4.64 -38.98 13.26
C ALA A 127 -4.88 -40.50 13.05
N SER A 128 -6.11 -41.02 13.16
CA SER A 128 -6.32 -42.49 13.15
C SER A 128 -7.49 -43.02 12.32
N ARG A 129 -7.91 -42.31 11.26
CA ARG A 129 -8.88 -42.89 10.31
C ARG A 129 -8.43 -42.75 8.86
N GLY A 130 -7.70 -43.76 8.42
CA GLY A 130 -7.99 -44.46 7.19
C GLY A 130 -7.76 -43.69 5.90
N SER A 131 -6.52 -43.81 5.41
CA SER A 131 -6.21 -43.92 4.00
C SER A 131 -7.31 -44.61 3.19
N SER A 132 -7.98 -43.87 2.30
CA SER A 132 -8.28 -44.27 0.92
C SER A 132 -9.18 -43.25 0.23
N GLN A 133 -8.72 -42.84 -0.97
CA GLN A 133 -9.48 -42.27 -2.08
C GLN A 133 -9.75 -40.75 -2.15
N SER A 134 -9.06 -40.16 -3.13
CA SER A 134 -9.53 -39.14 -4.08
C SER A 134 -9.60 -37.70 -3.59
N GLY A 135 -8.50 -36.97 -3.85
CA GLY A 135 -8.32 -35.56 -3.60
C GLY A 135 -9.41 -34.66 -4.21
N ARG A 136 -10.04 -33.90 -3.33
CA ARG A 136 -10.52 -32.55 -3.58
C ARG A 136 -10.11 -31.75 -2.35
N ASP A 137 -9.08 -30.93 -2.51
CA ASP A 137 -8.50 -30.13 -1.45
C ASP A 137 -9.51 -29.09 -0.98
N ILE A 138 -10.12 -29.38 0.17
CA ILE A 138 -10.79 -28.42 1.03
C ILE A 138 -10.04 -28.52 2.36
N THR A 139 -8.95 -27.76 2.50
CA THR A 139 -8.29 -27.56 3.79
C THR A 139 -8.01 -26.08 3.99
N GLY A 140 -8.99 -25.41 4.61
CA GLY A 140 -8.77 -24.21 5.40
C GLY A 140 -7.98 -24.59 6.65
N ALA A 141 -6.71 -24.20 6.66
CA ALA A 141 -5.90 -24.05 7.86
C ALA A 141 -4.88 -22.94 7.53
N LEU A 142 -5.26 -21.71 7.88
CA LEU A 142 -4.45 -20.50 7.80
C LEU A 142 -3.20 -20.65 8.68
N ARG A 143 -2.19 -21.31 8.14
CA ARG A 143 -0.82 -21.25 8.64
C ARG A 143 -0.05 -20.36 7.67
N GLY A 144 -0.25 -19.06 7.80
CA GLY A 144 0.52 -18.02 7.14
C GLY A 144 1.96 -17.99 7.68
N SER A 145 2.71 -19.05 7.41
CA SER A 145 4.16 -19.08 7.59
C SER A 145 4.75 -18.62 6.27
N LEU A 146 5.35 -17.43 6.24
CA LEU A 146 6.22 -16.98 5.16
C LEU A 146 7.47 -17.90 5.10
N ASN A 147 7.30 -19.13 4.63
CA ASN A 147 8.39 -19.85 4.05
C ASN A 147 8.75 -19.09 2.77
N MET A 148 9.89 -18.39 2.77
CA MET A 148 10.49 -17.73 1.59
C MET A 148 10.75 -18.67 0.40
N VAL A 149 10.34 -19.94 0.49
CA VAL A 149 10.48 -20.96 -0.54
C VAL A 149 9.33 -20.88 -1.54
N ASP A 150 8.14 -20.47 -1.10
CA ASP A 150 7.00 -20.27 -2.00
C ASP A 150 6.98 -18.81 -2.45
N LYS A 151 7.73 -18.51 -3.51
CA LYS A 151 7.46 -17.30 -4.31
C LYS A 151 5.97 -17.36 -4.65
N ALA A 152 5.22 -16.29 -4.36
CA ALA A 152 3.82 -16.20 -4.77
C ALA A 152 3.75 -16.29 -6.30
N GLU A 153 3.55 -17.50 -6.83
CA GLU A 153 3.41 -17.77 -8.28
C GLU A 153 2.27 -16.95 -8.88
N GLU A 154 1.33 -16.50 -8.04
CA GLU A 154 0.15 -15.75 -8.41
C GLU A 154 0.35 -14.24 -8.53
N LEU A 155 1.45 -13.68 -7.99
CA LEU A 155 1.74 -12.24 -8.03
C LEU A 155 3.05 -11.95 -8.77
N ASP A 156 3.22 -12.57 -9.94
CA ASP A 156 4.36 -12.28 -10.81
C ASP A 156 4.18 -10.90 -11.48
N MET A 157 4.69 -9.85 -10.84
CA MET A 157 4.71 -8.49 -11.37
C MET A 157 5.72 -8.28 -12.52
N ASP A 158 6.51 -9.30 -12.90
CA ASP A 158 7.59 -9.18 -13.91
C ASP A 158 7.06 -9.11 -15.36
N HIS A 159 5.74 -9.19 -15.53
CA HIS A 159 5.09 -9.20 -16.84
C HIS A 159 4.87 -7.82 -17.48
N ILE A 160 5.06 -6.72 -16.75
CA ILE A 160 4.88 -5.37 -17.31
C ILE A 160 6.03 -5.08 -18.29
N TYR A 161 5.68 -4.90 -19.57
CA TYR A 161 6.67 -4.52 -20.59
C TYR A 161 7.10 -3.06 -20.36
N VAL A 162 8.36 -2.88 -19.97
CA VAL A 162 9.03 -1.59 -19.92
C VAL A 162 10.11 -1.57 -21.01
N SER A 163 10.03 -0.65 -21.97
CA SER A 163 11.05 -0.52 -23.00
C SER A 163 12.38 -0.06 -22.38
N PHE A 164 13.51 -0.39 -23.00
CA PHE A 164 14.81 0.06 -22.48
C PHE A 164 14.88 1.59 -22.41
N PHE A 165 14.32 2.30 -23.39
CA PHE A 165 14.34 3.76 -23.41
C PHE A 165 13.47 4.38 -22.30
N ASP A 166 12.29 3.82 -22.01
CA ASP A 166 11.48 4.26 -20.87
C ASP A 166 12.20 4.02 -19.54
N PHE A 167 12.85 2.86 -19.42
CA PHE A 167 13.65 2.51 -18.25
C PHE A 167 14.85 3.44 -18.07
N LEU A 168 15.60 3.72 -19.15
CA LEU A 168 16.73 4.64 -19.16
C LEU A 168 16.29 6.06 -18.82
N TRP A 169 15.16 6.52 -19.37
CA TRP A 169 14.59 7.82 -19.07
C TRP A 169 14.21 7.94 -17.59
N ALA A 170 13.50 6.95 -17.06
CA ALA A 170 13.14 6.91 -15.63
C ALA A 170 14.40 6.89 -14.74
N PHE A 171 15.42 6.10 -15.09
CA PHE A 171 16.68 6.07 -14.34
C PHE A 171 17.47 7.37 -14.42
N THR A 172 17.43 8.08 -15.56
CA THR A 172 18.19 9.31 -15.76
C THR A 172 17.51 10.50 -15.07
N PHE A 173 16.19 10.61 -15.19
CA PHE A 173 15.45 11.81 -14.75
C PHE A 173 14.65 11.58 -13.47
N ILE A 174 13.88 10.49 -13.38
CA ILE A 174 13.03 10.24 -12.20
C ILE A 174 13.87 9.79 -11.00
N GLY A 175 14.78 8.84 -11.20
CA GLY A 175 15.56 8.23 -10.12
C GLY A 175 16.35 9.25 -9.29
N PRO A 176 17.23 10.06 -9.91
CA PRO A 176 17.99 11.08 -9.20
C PRO A 176 17.09 12.12 -8.53
N CYS A 177 16.07 12.63 -9.22
CA CYS A 177 15.14 13.60 -8.63
C CYS A 177 14.41 13.02 -7.41
N SER A 178 13.94 11.78 -7.49
CA SER A 178 13.28 11.08 -6.38
C SER A 178 14.25 10.88 -5.20
N TYR A 179 15.50 10.48 -5.50
CA TYR A 179 16.54 10.35 -4.49
C TYR A 179 16.89 11.68 -3.81
N PHE A 180 16.97 12.77 -4.58
CA PHE A 180 17.20 14.11 -4.03
C PHE A 180 16.04 14.57 -3.15
N LEU A 181 14.78 14.34 -3.57
CA LEU A 181 13.61 14.64 -2.76
C LEU A 181 13.61 13.85 -1.44
N TRP A 182 13.90 12.55 -1.50
CA TRP A 182 14.03 11.71 -0.31
C TRP A 182 15.15 12.17 0.61
N LYS A 183 16.32 12.49 0.07
CA LYS A 183 17.47 12.99 0.83
C LYS A 183 17.16 14.35 1.46
N LYS A 184 16.54 15.27 0.72
CA LYS A 184 16.07 16.56 1.24
C LYS A 184 15.08 16.36 2.39
N GLY A 185 14.07 15.50 2.21
CA GLY A 185 13.10 15.17 3.25
C GLY A 185 13.76 14.63 4.51
N THR A 186 14.65 13.64 4.36
CA THR A 186 15.39 13.04 5.48
C THR A 186 16.28 14.06 6.19
N ILE A 187 16.97 14.94 5.45
CA ILE A 187 17.80 16.01 6.04
C ILE A 187 16.93 16.99 6.83
N ILE A 188 15.79 17.42 6.28
CA ILE A 188 14.86 18.33 6.97
C ILE A 188 14.32 17.69 8.25
N LEU A 189 13.93 16.42 8.20
CA LEU A 189 13.46 15.67 9.38
C LEU A 189 14.55 15.58 10.45
N ARG A 190 15.78 15.22 10.05
CA ARG A 190 16.91 15.14 10.97
C ARG A 190 17.26 16.50 11.58
N LEU A 191 17.20 17.56 10.78
CA LEU A 191 17.40 18.93 11.27
C LEU A 191 16.31 19.29 12.29
N ARG A 192 15.05 18.98 12.01
CA ARG A 192 13.92 19.24 12.92
C ARG A 192 14.10 18.49 14.25
N GLN A 193 14.49 17.21 14.20
CA GLN A 193 14.80 16.43 15.40
C GLN A 193 15.94 17.04 16.22
N VAL A 194 16.99 17.56 15.57
CA VAL A 194 18.09 18.24 16.26
C VAL A 194 17.63 19.56 16.89
N LEU A 195 16.81 20.34 16.19
CA LEU A 195 16.26 21.61 16.69
C LEU A 195 15.30 21.39 17.87
N GLU A 196 14.51 20.32 17.83
CA GLU A 196 13.65 19.89 18.94
C GLU A 196 14.46 19.47 20.16
N LYS A 197 15.50 18.64 19.98
CA LYS A 197 16.41 18.26 21.07
C LYS A 197 17.12 19.45 21.72
N LYS A 198 17.37 20.51 20.95
CA LYS A 198 17.92 21.79 21.45
C LYS A 198 16.86 22.69 22.09
N GLY A 199 15.58 22.32 22.06
CA GLY A 199 14.47 23.10 22.60
C GLY A 199 14.09 24.34 21.78
N ILE A 200 14.62 24.48 20.56
CA ILE A 200 14.36 25.65 19.69
C ILE A 200 12.97 25.55 19.06
N ILE A 201 12.57 24.34 18.67
CA ILE A 201 11.26 24.05 18.08
C ILE A 201 10.52 23.11 19.03
N LYS A 202 9.27 23.43 19.33
CA LYS A 202 8.37 22.50 20.03
C LYS A 202 7.56 21.73 18.97
N PRO A 203 7.40 20.41 19.09
CA PRO A 203 6.53 19.66 18.20
C PRO A 203 5.10 20.18 18.35
N GLU A 204 4.44 20.40 17.21
CA GLU A 204 3.01 20.70 17.21
C GLU A 204 2.25 19.45 17.69
N PRO A 205 1.22 19.60 18.53
CA PRO A 205 0.41 18.46 18.93
C PRO A 205 -0.17 17.78 17.69
N CYS A 206 0.06 16.48 17.58
CA CYS A 206 -0.42 15.69 16.45
C CYS A 206 -1.93 15.48 16.57
N ASP A 207 -2.72 16.04 15.65
CA ASP A 207 -4.15 15.74 15.54
C ASP A 207 -4.35 14.41 14.79
N TYR A 208 -4.32 13.31 15.55
CA TYR A 208 -4.51 11.96 15.01
C TYR A 208 -5.85 11.81 14.27
N GLU A 209 -6.89 12.52 14.71
CA GLU A 209 -8.23 12.38 14.13
C GLU A 209 -8.30 12.96 12.72
N ALA A 210 -7.71 14.13 12.51
CA ALA A 210 -7.61 14.75 11.20
C ALA A 210 -6.68 13.96 10.26
N ILE A 211 -5.55 13.44 10.78
CA ILE A 211 -4.62 12.66 9.96
C ILE A 211 -5.25 11.36 9.48
N CYS A 212 -5.94 10.62 10.36
CA CYS A 212 -6.66 9.41 9.96
C CYS A 212 -7.68 9.68 8.84
N ALA A 213 -8.46 10.75 8.96
CA ALA A 213 -9.42 11.15 7.95
C ALA A 213 -8.74 11.50 6.62
N THR A 214 -7.65 12.28 6.64
CA THR A 214 -6.88 12.64 5.44
C THR A 214 -6.28 11.41 4.77
N LEU A 215 -5.74 10.45 5.52
CA LEU A 215 -5.22 9.20 4.97
C LEU A 215 -6.31 8.42 4.23
N LEU A 216 -7.51 8.31 4.80
CA LEU A 216 -8.61 7.55 4.21
C LEU A 216 -9.27 8.27 3.03
N LEU A 217 -9.45 9.60 3.12
CA LEU A 217 -10.19 10.37 2.13
C LEU A 217 -9.33 10.80 0.94
N GLU A 218 -8.04 11.08 1.15
CA GLU A 218 -7.19 11.69 0.11
C GLU A 218 -6.15 10.72 -0.47
N GLN A 219 -5.83 9.63 0.22
CA GLN A 219 -4.84 8.67 -0.27
C GLN A 219 -5.47 7.43 -0.92
N THR A 220 -4.62 6.47 -1.28
CA THR A 220 -5.01 5.21 -1.94
C THR A 220 -5.97 4.35 -1.12
N GLN A 221 -6.10 4.63 0.19
CA GLN A 221 -7.02 3.94 1.09
C GLN A 221 -8.50 4.24 0.81
N ALA A 222 -8.80 5.23 -0.04
CA ALA A 222 -10.16 5.54 -0.49
C ALA A 222 -10.85 4.36 -1.18
N ILE A 223 -10.09 3.38 -1.69
CA ILE A 223 -10.64 2.14 -2.28
C ILE A 223 -11.43 1.30 -1.28
N HIS A 224 -11.19 1.49 0.02
CA HIS A 224 -11.88 0.80 1.11
C HIS A 224 -13.17 1.51 1.54
N TYR A 225 -13.53 2.62 0.89
CA TYR A 225 -14.81 3.27 1.10
C TYR A 225 -15.95 2.31 0.75
N TYR A 226 -16.88 2.16 1.67
CA TYR A 226 -17.97 1.19 1.52
C TYR A 226 -19.33 1.87 1.50
N ALA A 227 -19.61 2.69 2.51
CA ALA A 227 -20.93 3.26 2.70
C ALA A 227 -20.85 4.57 3.46
N ARG A 228 -21.95 5.33 3.37
CA ARG A 228 -22.11 6.62 4.02
C ARG A 228 -23.52 6.72 4.59
N THR A 229 -23.64 7.26 5.79
CA THR A 229 -24.95 7.56 6.39
C THR A 229 -25.61 8.75 5.69
N SER A 230 -26.94 8.79 5.67
CA SER A 230 -27.65 9.96 5.17
C SER A 230 -27.26 11.19 5.99
N LYS A 231 -27.22 12.38 5.35
CA LYS A 231 -26.96 13.65 6.06
C LYS A 231 -27.97 13.91 7.18
N ASP A 232 -29.19 13.42 7.02
CA ASP A 232 -30.28 13.58 7.98
C ASP A 232 -30.33 12.44 9.02
N SER A 233 -29.39 11.49 8.98
CA SER A 233 -29.32 10.43 9.99
C SER A 233 -28.97 11.04 11.36
N PRO A 234 -29.54 10.52 12.46
CA PRO A 234 -29.16 10.95 13.82
C PRO A 234 -27.67 10.71 14.12
N LEU A 235 -26.99 9.83 13.37
CA LEU A 235 -25.55 9.59 13.50
C LEU A 235 -24.70 10.67 12.79
N GLY A 236 -25.31 11.56 12.02
CA GLY A 236 -24.60 12.56 11.21
C GLY A 236 -24.09 12.00 9.88
N ASN A 237 -23.27 12.78 9.19
CA ASN A 237 -22.76 12.51 7.85
C ASN A 237 -21.43 11.72 7.88
N ILE A 238 -21.49 10.43 8.23
CA ILE A 238 -20.33 9.56 8.46
C ILE A 238 -20.06 8.69 7.22
N ALA A 239 -18.80 8.62 6.81
CA ALA A 239 -18.29 7.63 5.86
C ALA A 239 -17.61 6.48 6.60
N CYS A 240 -17.88 5.24 6.18
CA CYS A 240 -17.28 4.05 6.72
C CYS A 240 -16.36 3.37 5.71
N PHE A 241 -15.17 3.05 6.17
CA PHE A 241 -14.13 2.34 5.43
C PHE A 241 -13.94 0.96 6.05
N PHE A 242 -14.00 -0.09 5.24
CA PHE A 242 -13.88 -1.47 5.72
C PHE A 242 -12.75 -2.22 5.03
N PHE A 243 -12.01 -2.95 5.84
CA PHE A 243 -10.86 -3.73 5.46
C PHE A 243 -11.13 -5.18 5.89
N ALA A 244 -11.45 -6.04 4.92
CA ALA A 244 -11.57 -7.48 5.16
C ALA A 244 -10.19 -8.12 5.18
N ASP A 245 -9.99 -9.12 6.05
CA ASP A 245 -8.74 -9.88 6.17
C ASP A 245 -7.52 -8.96 6.38
N PHE A 246 -7.63 -8.02 7.33
CA PHE A 246 -6.67 -6.95 7.53
C PHE A 246 -5.37 -7.45 8.20
N PRO A 247 -4.22 -7.43 7.51
CA PRO A 247 -2.96 -7.90 8.07
C PRO A 247 -2.38 -6.88 9.07
N TYR A 248 -1.98 -7.34 10.25
CA TYR A 248 -1.29 -6.50 11.22
C TYR A 248 -0.21 -7.28 11.99
N VAL A 249 0.62 -6.53 12.74
CA VAL A 249 1.66 -7.08 13.59
C VAL A 249 1.31 -6.75 15.04
N ASP A 250 1.28 -7.78 15.89
CA ASP A 250 0.98 -7.62 17.31
C ASP A 250 2.18 -7.05 18.11
N ASN A 251 1.97 -6.79 19.40
CA ASN A 251 3.02 -6.28 20.29
C ASN A 251 4.22 -7.24 20.47
N ASN A 252 4.07 -8.51 20.10
CA ASN A 252 5.11 -9.53 20.14
C ASN A 252 5.81 -9.71 18.79
N CYS A 253 5.55 -8.82 17.82
CA CYS A 253 6.04 -8.91 16.45
C CYS A 253 5.53 -10.14 15.68
N ASN A 254 4.42 -10.74 16.09
CA ASN A 254 3.80 -11.83 15.34
C ASN A 254 2.82 -11.26 14.31
N TYR A 255 2.87 -11.83 13.11
CA TYR A 255 1.89 -11.56 12.07
C TYR A 255 0.53 -12.15 12.44
N GLN A 256 -0.51 -11.32 12.33
CA GLN A 256 -1.90 -11.71 12.52
C GLN A 256 -2.75 -11.10 11.40
N VAL A 257 -3.92 -11.68 11.16
CA VAL A 257 -4.90 -11.18 10.20
C VAL A 257 -6.20 -10.99 10.97
N ALA A 258 -6.67 -9.76 11.05
CA ALA A 258 -7.98 -9.42 11.60
C ALA A 258 -9.05 -9.73 10.56
N ASP A 259 -10.18 -10.26 10.99
CA ASP A 259 -11.28 -10.63 10.09
C ASP A 259 -11.92 -9.37 9.49
N LEU A 260 -12.06 -8.30 10.30
CA LEU A 260 -12.62 -7.03 9.88
C LEU A 260 -12.05 -5.84 10.66
N PHE A 261 -11.43 -4.92 9.93
CA PHE A 261 -11.08 -3.59 10.45
C PHE A 261 -11.98 -2.53 9.80
N ALA A 262 -12.55 -1.65 10.60
CA ALA A 262 -13.44 -0.59 10.14
C ALA A 262 -13.12 0.75 10.78
N VAL A 263 -13.22 1.80 9.98
CA VAL A 263 -12.96 3.17 10.40
C VAL A 263 -14.08 4.08 9.92
N ASP A 264 -14.62 4.84 10.86
CA ASP A 264 -15.72 5.78 10.64
C ASP A 264 -15.18 7.21 10.70
N ILE A 265 -15.40 7.97 9.63
CA ILE A 265 -14.94 9.34 9.46
C ILE A 265 -16.15 10.25 9.28
N ASP A 266 -16.22 11.33 10.04
CA ASP A 266 -17.21 12.38 9.82
C ASP A 266 -16.77 13.20 8.59
N LEU A 267 -17.62 13.24 7.57
CA LEU A 267 -17.33 13.92 6.31
C LEU A 267 -17.44 15.44 6.40
N ASP A 268 -18.21 15.97 7.37
CA ASP A 268 -18.41 17.42 7.49
C ASP A 268 -17.21 18.06 8.19
N THR A 269 -16.75 17.45 9.29
CA THR A 269 -15.54 17.92 9.99
C THR A 269 -14.25 17.35 9.38
N LYS A 270 -14.34 16.29 8.58
CA LYS A 270 -13.19 15.49 8.10
C LYS A 270 -12.33 15.00 9.26
N ARG A 271 -12.95 14.45 10.31
CA ARG A 271 -12.26 13.93 11.49
C ARG A 271 -12.68 12.50 11.79
N PHE A 272 -11.76 11.76 12.38
CA PHE A 272 -12.02 10.42 12.91
C PHE A 272 -13.11 10.43 13.96
N VAL A 273 -14.06 9.50 13.86
CA VAL A 273 -15.13 9.32 14.84
C VAL A 273 -14.85 8.09 15.71
N LYS A 274 -14.66 6.94 15.08
CA LYS A 274 -14.37 5.67 15.77
C LYS A 274 -13.71 4.67 14.82
N ALA A 275 -12.99 3.72 15.39
CA ALA A 275 -12.52 2.55 14.67
C ALA A 275 -12.73 1.29 15.49
N LYS A 276 -12.91 0.18 14.79
CA LYS A 276 -13.16 -1.14 15.35
C LYS A 276 -12.33 -2.15 14.58
N MET A 277 -11.66 -3.03 15.30
CA MET A 277 -10.95 -4.17 14.74
C MET A 277 -11.46 -5.41 15.46
N ASP A 278 -12.19 -6.24 14.73
CA ASP A 278 -12.90 -7.40 15.27
C ASP A 278 -13.79 -7.01 16.48
N ASP A 279 -13.43 -7.46 17.68
CA ASP A 279 -14.14 -7.18 18.93
C ASP A 279 -13.45 -6.12 19.81
N ILE A 280 -12.53 -5.32 19.24
CA ILE A 280 -11.77 -4.28 19.95
C ILE A 280 -12.03 -2.90 19.34
N SER A 281 -12.46 -1.95 20.18
CA SER A 281 -12.55 -0.54 19.79
C SER A 281 -11.18 0.11 19.86
N LEU A 282 -10.78 0.81 18.81
CA LEU A 282 -9.47 1.43 18.71
C LEU A 282 -9.54 2.94 18.87
N THR A 283 -8.51 3.50 19.49
CA THR A 283 -8.30 4.95 19.53
C THR A 283 -7.84 5.48 18.17
N ALA A 284 -8.01 6.78 17.92
CA ALA A 284 -7.53 7.42 16.68
C ALA A 284 -6.04 7.17 16.42
N LYS A 285 -5.22 7.14 17.49
CA LYS A 285 -3.79 6.88 17.40
C LYS A 285 -3.47 5.45 16.98
N GLU A 286 -4.18 4.45 17.53
CA GLU A 286 -4.00 3.04 17.17
C GLU A 286 -4.46 2.79 15.74
N ALA A 287 -5.63 3.32 15.37
CA ALA A 287 -6.13 3.26 14.00
C ALA A 287 -5.15 3.90 13.01
N LEU A 288 -4.53 5.02 13.35
CA LEU A 288 -3.50 5.66 12.51
C LEU A 288 -2.32 4.72 12.24
N ILE A 289 -1.83 4.02 13.26
CA ILE A 289 -0.69 3.10 13.14
C ILE A 289 -1.05 1.95 12.19
N LEU A 290 -2.24 1.38 12.34
CA LEU A 290 -2.72 0.30 11.47
C LEU A 290 -2.92 0.78 10.03
N LEU A 291 -3.59 1.91 9.83
CA LEU A 291 -3.79 2.49 8.49
C LEU A 291 -2.45 2.81 7.81
N TRP A 292 -1.49 3.34 8.57
CA TRP A 292 -0.15 3.65 8.06
C TRP A 292 0.61 2.38 7.64
N PHE A 293 0.48 1.29 8.41
CA PHE A 293 1.07 0.00 8.06
C PHE A 293 0.54 -0.49 6.70
N ASN A 294 -0.78 -0.39 6.47
CA ASN A 294 -1.42 -0.78 5.21
C ASN A 294 -1.04 0.11 4.01
N THR A 295 -0.58 1.34 4.23
CA THR A 295 -0.05 2.18 3.14
C THR A 295 1.37 1.83 2.73
N ILE A 296 2.15 1.16 3.59
CA ILE A 296 3.55 0.82 3.32
C ILE A 296 3.70 -0.61 2.81
N ALA A 297 2.87 -1.53 3.32
CA ALA A 297 2.85 -2.94 2.93
C ALA A 297 2.34 -3.13 1.50
#